data_AF-Q71HR2-F1
#
_entry.id   AF-Q71HR2-F1
#
_cell.length_a   1.000
_cell.length_b   1.000
_cell.length_c   1.000
_cell.angle_alpha   90.00
_cell.angle_beta   90.00
_cell.angle_gamma   90.00
#
_symmetry.space_group_name_H-M   'P 1'
#
loop_
_entity.id
_entity.type
_entity.pdbx_description
1 polymer ?
#
loop_
_entity_poly.entity_id
_entity_poly.type
_entity_poly.pdbx_seq_one_letter_code
_entity_poly.pdbx_strand_id
1 'polypeptide(L)' 'NSVLKAVSSRVQIPILSGIKLDLTETELIMTGSNADISIELSQPVSDDLRVESTGSIVVTAHLFSEI' A
#
# COMPACT_ATOMS: atom_id res chain seq x y z
N ASN A 1 -3.74 7.14 6.45
CA ASN A 1 -3.20 6.65 7.74
C ASN A 1 -3.80 5.31 8.23
N SER A 2 -4.67 4.63 7.45
CA SER A 2 -5.30 3.36 7.90
C SER A 2 -4.44 2.13 7.61
N VAL A 3 -3.86 2.04 6.41
CA VAL A 3 -3.03 0.89 5.98
C VAL A 3 -1.75 0.77 6.81
N LEU A 4 -1.13 1.90 7.18
CA LEU A 4 0.08 1.94 8.02
C LEU A 4 -0.12 1.27 9.39
N LYS A 5 -1.34 1.17 9.91
CA LYS A 5 -1.62 0.51 11.19
C LYS A 5 -1.38 -1.00 11.16
N ALA A 6 -1.42 -1.61 9.98
CA ALA A 6 -1.10 -3.02 9.80
C ALA A 6 0.38 -3.26 9.49
N VAL A 7 1.19 -2.22 9.33
CA VAL A 7 2.62 -2.32 9.06
C VAL A 7 3.40 -2.09 10.36
N SER A 8 4.42 -2.92 10.60
CA SER A 8 5.33 -2.77 11.74
C SER A 8 6.76 -2.58 11.24
N SER A 9 7.53 -1.73 11.91
CA SER A 9 8.97 -1.58 11.66
C SER A 9 9.79 -2.79 12.11
N ARG A 10 9.22 -3.65 12.97
CA ARG A 10 9.85 -4.89 13.45
C ARG A 10 8.98 -6.08 13.03
N VAL A 11 9.32 -6.66 11.88
CA VAL A 11 8.66 -7.84 11.29
C VAL A 11 9.66 -8.98 11.09
N GLN A 12 9.22 -10.23 11.23
CA GLN A 12 10.05 -11.40 10.93
C GLN A 12 10.24 -11.59 9.42
N ILE A 13 9.27 -11.14 8.62
CA ILE A 13 9.25 -11.27 7.17
C ILE A 13 9.51 -9.87 6.57
N PRO A 14 10.71 -9.60 6.00
CA PRO A 14 11.12 -8.23 5.63
C PRO A 14 10.19 -7.51 4.66
N ILE A 15 9.59 -8.21 3.69
CA ILE A 15 8.68 -7.60 2.70
C ILE A 15 7.42 -7.00 3.35
N LEU A 16 7.03 -7.46 4.54
CA LEU A 16 5.89 -6.95 5.31
C LEU A 16 6.18 -5.60 6.00
N SER A 17 7.42 -5.09 5.92
CA SER A 17 7.73 -3.72 6.33
C SER A 17 7.30 -2.67 5.29
N GLY A 18 6.88 -3.12 4.10
CA GLY A 18 6.38 -2.28 3.03
C GLY A 18 4.85 -2.25 2.94
N ILE A 19 4.37 -1.40 2.04
CA ILE A 19 2.98 -1.37 1.56
C ILE A 19 2.99 -1.89 0.12
N LYS A 20 2.13 -2.85 -0.18
CA LYS A 20 1.86 -3.28 -1.56
C LYS A 20 0.90 -2.29 -2.19
N LEU A 21 1.26 -1.79 -3.36
CA LEU A 21 0.43 -0.96 -4.22
C LEU A 21 0.08 -1.80 -5.45
N ASP A 22 -1.20 -1.95 -5.75
CA ASP A 22 -1.69 -2.53 -6.99
C ASP A 22 -2.53 -1.48 -7.72
N LEU A 23 -2.03 -1.00 -8.85
CA LEU A 23 -2.72 -0.05 -9.70
C LEU A 23 -3.34 -0.77 -10.90
N THR A 24 -4.66 -0.71 -10.98
CA THR A 24 -5.45 -1.20 -12.11
C THR A 24 -5.95 -0.03 -12.94
N GLU A 25 -6.67 -0.30 -14.03
CA GLU A 25 -7.32 0.75 -14.83
C GLU A 25 -8.43 1.48 -14.06
N THR A 26 -8.98 0.85 -13.01
CA THR A 26 -10.19 1.33 -12.33
C THR A 26 -9.96 1.77 -10.89
N GLU A 27 -8.89 1.29 -10.24
CA GLU A 27 -8.59 1.59 -8.84
C GLU A 27 -7.12 1.37 -8.49
N LEU A 28 -6.68 2.08 -7.44
CA LEU A 28 -5.48 1.81 -6.68
C LEU A 28 -5.84 1.06 -5.40
N ILE A 29 -5.23 -0.09 -5.19
CA ILE A 29 -5.35 -0.89 -3.97
C ILE A 29 -4.05 -0.78 -3.18
N MET A 30 -4.15 -0.54 -1.88
CA MET A 30 -3.02 -0.47 -0.96
C MET A 30 -3.20 -1.50 0.15
N THR A 31 -2.23 -2.40 0.30
CA THR A 31 -2.26 -3.46 1.30
C THR A 31 -1.06 -3.38 2.22
N GLY A 32 -1.31 -3.37 3.52
CA GLY A 32 -0.31 -3.42 4.59
C GLY A 32 -0.59 -4.63 5.48
N SER A 33 0.46 -5.30 5.94
CA SER A 33 0.34 -6.49 6.79
C SER A 33 1.55 -6.69 7.68
N ASN A 34 1.36 -7.32 8.83
CA ASN A 34 2.42 -7.77 9.73
C ASN A 34 2.34 -9.27 10.04
N ALA A 35 1.63 -10.04 9.21
CA ALA A 35 1.29 -11.46 9.33
C ALA A 35 0.18 -11.81 10.34
N ASP A 36 -0.15 -10.93 11.29
CA ASP A 36 -1.28 -11.12 12.21
C ASP A 36 -2.53 -10.36 11.73
N ILE A 37 -2.33 -9.13 11.28
CA ILE A 37 -3.38 -8.23 10.78
C ILE A 37 -3.01 -7.79 9.38
N SER A 38 -4.00 -7.74 8.50
CA SER A 38 -3.88 -7.14 7.18
C SER A 38 -4.96 -6.08 6.99
N ILE A 39 -4.57 -4.92 6.46
CA ILE A 39 -5.48 -3.84 6.10
C ILE A 39 -5.32 -3.56 4.62
N GLU A 40 -6.45 -3.53 3.92
CA GLU A 40 -6.54 -3.13 2.52
C GLU A 40 -7.38 -1.87 2.40
N LEU A 41 -6.97 -0.97 1.52
CA LEU A 41 -7.71 0.22 1.16
C LEU A 41 -7.73 0.35 -0.35
N SER A 42 -8.92 0.48 -0.93
CA SER A 42 -9.10 0.77 -2.35
C SER A 42 -9.47 2.24 -2.56
N GLN A 43 -8.92 2.82 -3.60
CA GLN A 43 -9.22 4.16 -4.09
C GLN A 43 -9.60 4.05 -5.58
N PRO A 44 -10.86 4.30 -5.95
CA PRO A 44 -11.25 4.34 -7.36
C PRO A 44 -10.49 5.42 -8.12
N VAL A 45 -10.21 5.15 -9.40
CA VAL A 45 -9.68 6.14 -10.34
C VAL A 45 -10.74 7.23 -10.54
N SER A 46 -10.33 8.47 -10.35
CA SER A 46 -11.16 9.68 -10.45
C SER A 46 -10.30 10.85 -10.96
N ASP A 47 -10.86 12.06 -11.00
CA ASP A 47 -10.13 13.25 -11.46
C ASP A 47 -8.83 13.52 -10.68
N ASP A 48 -8.73 13.06 -9.43
CA ASP A 48 -7.54 13.21 -8.56
C ASP A 48 -6.51 12.07 -8.70
N LEU A 49 -6.80 11.03 -9.48
CA LEU A 49 -5.94 9.86 -9.65
C LEU A 49 -5.83 9.49 -11.13
N ARG A 50 -4.69 9.78 -11.77
CA ARG A 50 -4.43 9.46 -13.17
C ARG A 50 -3.60 8.19 -13.30
N VAL A 51 -4.07 7.24 -14.13
CA VAL A 51 -3.34 6.01 -14.45
C VAL A 51 -2.53 6.21 -15.73
N GLU A 52 -1.21 6.18 -15.63
CA GLU A 52 -0.31 6.18 -16.81
C GLU A 52 0.05 4.76 -17.24
N SER A 53 0.31 3.87 -16.28
CA SER A 53 0.57 2.45 -16.49
C SER A 53 0.05 1.67 -15.31
N THR A 54 -0.61 0.55 -15.57
CA THR A 54 -0.99 -0.42 -14.53
C THR A 54 0.22 -1.20 -14.06
N GLY A 55 0.10 -1.85 -12.91
CA GLY A 55 1.15 -2.68 -12.34
C GLY A 55 1.04 -2.77 -10.83
N SER A 56 2.03 -3.43 -10.22
CA SER A 56 2.13 -3.54 -8.78
C SER A 56 3.55 -3.45 -8.28
N ILE A 57 3.70 -2.91 -7.07
CA ILE A 57 5.00 -2.71 -6.43
C ILE A 57 4.85 -2.73 -4.92
N VAL A 58 5.91 -3.12 -4.21
CA VAL A 58 6.01 -2.95 -2.75
C VAL A 58 6.97 -1.81 -2.46
N VAL A 59 6.51 -0.81 -1.72
CA VAL A 59 7.30 0.37 -1.33
C VAL A 59 7.43 0.41 0.18
N THR A 60 8.56 0.90 0.71
CA THR A 60 8.76 0.96 2.15
C THR A 60 7.81 1.97 2.80
N ALA A 61 7.11 1.57 3.86
CA ALA A 61 5.98 2.33 4.40
C ALA A 61 6.33 3.74 4.92
N HIS A 62 7.56 3.95 5.40
CA HIS A 62 7.99 5.25 5.95
C HIS A 62 8.15 6.36 4.90
N LEU A 63 8.34 6.00 3.61
CA LEU A 63 8.38 6.97 2.52
C LEU A 63 7.05 7.73 2.35
N PHE A 64 5.92 7.14 2.75
CA PHE A 64 4.60 7.75 2.62
C PHE A 64 4.13 8.52 3.86
N SER A 65 4.81 8.40 4.99
CA SER A 65 4.49 9.19 6.20
C SER A 65 5.12 10.59 6.22
N GLU A 66 6.07 10.84 5.31
CA GLU A 66 6.88 12.07 5.27
C GLU A 66 6.50 13.03 4.12
N ILE A 67 5.42 12.73 3.37
CA ILE A 67 4.89 13.51 2.23
C ILE A 67 3.52 14.07 2.59
#